data_AF-A0A7S1YKP5-F1
#
_entry.id   AF-A0A7S1YKP5-F1
#
_cell.length_a   1.000
_cell.length_b   1.000
_cell.length_c   1.000
_cell.angle_alpha   90.00
_cell.angle_beta   90.00
_cell.angle_gamma   90.00
#
_symmetry.space_group_name_H-M   'P 1'
#
loop_
_entity.id
_entity.type
_entity.pdbx_description
1 polymer ?
#
loop_
_entity_poly.entity_id
_entity_poly.type
_entity_poly.pdbx_seq_one_letter_code
_entity_poly.pdbx_strand_id
1 'polypeptide(L)'
;VMKLMLVDALERWWISSFGMKALERNRSYLSIDLAPMFEDPTYSSIIHDLLEDALARNDVVPLPVILFEADKVEEALRYMSAGKHIGKVVFRMRGFVPERIAPRYYTSGTHVITGGLGGFGLELTAWLLEHGASKVVVTSRSGVRTGWQKFRLGRLREKYGEEAVAKSSLNVVKMSESRELLEGPGGGTKKLRGIWHVAMVLRDCFFERMQPELWDEVNDTKVVGLQNLDELTRRGGYELDSFTVFSSVATFVGGSSIGCYIYGKYGLECSYLIHPSFGCSICLWAPRSIPWLR
;
A
#
# COMPACT_ATOMS: atom_id res chain seq x y z
N VAL A 1 -3.53 -5.16 8.47
CA VAL A 1 -4.21 -5.44 9.75
C VAL A 1 -5.64 -5.94 9.54
N MET A 2 -6.45 -5.32 8.67
CA MET A 2 -7.79 -5.85 8.32
C MET A 2 -7.81 -7.23 7.65
N LYS A 3 -6.77 -7.60 6.88
CA LYS A 3 -6.72 -8.90 6.19
C LYS A 3 -6.36 -10.09 7.11
N LEU A 4 -5.74 -9.83 8.26
CA LEU A 4 -5.47 -10.84 9.30
C LEU A 4 -6.69 -11.00 10.22
N MET A 5 -7.45 -9.94 10.47
CA MET A 5 -8.72 -10.03 11.21
C MET A 5 -9.81 -10.84 10.47
N LEU A 6 -9.75 -10.91 9.14
CA LEU A 6 -10.70 -11.69 8.34
C LEU A 6 -10.43 -13.20 8.38
N VAL A 7 -9.17 -13.60 8.56
CA VAL A 7 -8.81 -15.03 8.76
C VAL A 7 -9.17 -15.47 10.17
N ASP A 8 -8.91 -14.63 11.18
CA ASP A 8 -9.36 -14.87 12.56
C ASP A 8 -10.90 -14.85 12.72
N ALA A 9 -11.63 -14.15 11.86
CA ALA A 9 -13.10 -14.12 11.90
C ALA A 9 -13.72 -15.44 11.39
N LEU A 10 -13.05 -16.15 10.47
CA LEU A 10 -13.52 -17.46 9.99
C LEU A 10 -13.23 -18.58 11.00
N GLU A 11 -12.15 -18.49 11.79
CA GLU A 11 -11.89 -19.41 12.91
C GLU A 11 -12.78 -19.19 14.13
N ARG A 12 -13.55 -18.08 14.19
CA ARG A 12 -14.46 -17.75 15.31
C ARG A 12 -15.84 -18.39 15.25
N TRP A 13 -16.22 -19.05 14.16
CA TRP A 13 -17.43 -19.87 14.15
C TRP A 13 -17.11 -21.18 14.87
N TRP A 14 -17.52 -21.28 16.14
CA TRP A 14 -17.31 -22.47 16.95
C TRP A 14 -17.84 -23.72 16.20
N ILE A 15 -16.95 -24.65 15.85
CA ILE A 15 -17.35 -25.99 15.41
C ILE A 15 -17.83 -26.75 16.65
N SER A 16 -19.08 -26.51 17.06
CA SER A 16 -19.72 -27.28 18.11
C SER A 16 -20.11 -28.66 17.59
N SER A 17 -19.87 -29.72 18.37
CA SER A 17 -20.31 -31.07 18.00
C SER A 17 -21.83 -31.16 18.02
N PHE A 18 -22.41 -31.62 16.90
CA PHE A 18 -23.84 -31.87 16.77
C PHE A 18 -24.15 -33.35 16.98
N GLY A 19 -25.06 -33.66 17.91
CA GLY A 19 -25.43 -35.03 18.24
C GLY A 19 -26.29 -35.69 17.15
N MET A 20 -25.69 -36.54 16.32
CA MET A 20 -26.34 -37.20 15.17
C MET A 20 -27.57 -38.05 15.53
N LYS A 21 -27.66 -38.54 16.78
CA LYS A 21 -28.81 -39.30 17.29
C LYS A 21 -30.14 -38.54 17.16
N ALA A 22 -30.11 -37.21 17.15
CA ALA A 22 -31.30 -36.40 16.95
C ALA A 22 -31.95 -36.62 15.56
N LEU A 23 -31.18 -37.03 14.55
CA LEU A 23 -31.66 -37.24 13.18
C LEU A 23 -32.35 -38.59 12.98
N GLU A 24 -32.14 -39.57 13.89
CA GLU A 24 -32.80 -40.89 13.84
C GLU A 24 -34.33 -40.80 13.91
N ARG A 25 -34.86 -39.68 14.43
CA ARG A 25 -36.30 -39.39 14.50
C ARG A 25 -36.82 -38.67 13.25
N ASN A 26 -36.18 -38.90 12.10
CA ASN A 26 -36.51 -38.28 10.81
C ASN A 26 -36.57 -36.74 10.89
N ARG A 27 -35.58 -36.13 11.55
CA ARG A 27 -35.45 -34.67 11.70
C ARG A 27 -34.52 -34.10 10.64
N SER A 28 -34.78 -32.88 10.19
CA SER A 28 -33.90 -32.14 9.27
C SER A 28 -33.16 -31.03 10.01
N TYR A 29 -31.88 -30.84 9.66
CA TYR A 29 -31.08 -29.71 10.12
C TYR A 29 -30.80 -28.79 8.93
N LEU A 30 -31.25 -27.54 9.02
CA LEU A 30 -31.10 -26.54 7.96
C LEU A 30 -30.22 -25.41 8.49
N SER A 31 -29.04 -25.25 7.89
CA SER A 31 -28.18 -24.09 8.14
C SER A 31 -28.60 -22.97 7.20
N ILE A 32 -28.97 -21.82 7.75
CA ILE A 32 -29.43 -20.66 6.98
C ILE A 32 -28.43 -19.53 7.20
N ASP A 33 -27.80 -19.09 6.12
CA ASP A 33 -27.00 -17.87 6.07
C ASP A 33 -27.52 -17.00 4.93
N LEU A 34 -28.16 -15.88 5.29
CA LEU A 34 -28.81 -15.01 4.33
C LEU A 34 -27.81 -14.16 3.54
N ALA A 35 -26.62 -13.87 4.09
CA ALA A 35 -25.65 -12.99 3.45
C ALA A 35 -25.20 -13.52 2.06
N PRO A 36 -24.72 -14.77 1.90
CA PRO A 36 -24.37 -15.31 0.59
C PRO A 36 -25.58 -15.56 -0.30
N MET A 37 -26.77 -15.83 0.29
CA MET A 37 -27.99 -16.03 -0.49
C MET A 37 -28.44 -14.74 -1.19
N PHE A 38 -28.20 -13.56 -0.61
CA PHE A 38 -28.49 -12.28 -1.27
C PHE A 38 -27.51 -11.95 -2.40
N GLU A 39 -26.30 -12.51 -2.39
CA GLU A 39 -25.32 -12.31 -3.46
C GLU A 39 -25.58 -13.23 -4.66
N ASP A 40 -26.25 -14.37 -4.46
CA ASP A 40 -26.65 -15.30 -5.53
C ASP A 40 -27.94 -14.81 -6.23
N PRO A 41 -27.90 -14.56 -7.56
CA PRO A 41 -29.07 -14.13 -8.32
C PRO A 41 -30.28 -15.07 -8.22
N THR A 42 -30.03 -16.37 -8.03
CA THR A 42 -31.07 -17.41 -7.97
C THR A 42 -31.89 -17.28 -6.69
N TYR A 43 -31.24 -17.10 -5.55
CA TYR A 43 -31.93 -17.02 -4.26
C TYR A 43 -32.46 -15.61 -3.97
N SER A 44 -31.73 -14.57 -4.38
CA SER A 44 -32.13 -13.17 -4.17
C SER A 44 -33.48 -12.84 -4.82
N SER A 45 -33.73 -13.32 -6.05
CA SER A 45 -35.02 -13.15 -6.74
C SER A 45 -36.18 -13.83 -6.00
N ILE A 46 -36.00 -15.10 -5.61
CA ILE A 46 -37.01 -15.85 -4.84
C ILE A 46 -37.33 -15.15 -3.51
N ILE A 47 -36.31 -14.71 -2.77
CA ILE A 47 -36.50 -14.02 -1.48
C ILE A 47 -37.24 -12.69 -1.69
N HIS A 48 -36.92 -11.96 -2.77
CA HIS A 48 -37.58 -10.71 -3.11
C HIS A 48 -39.07 -10.93 -3.38
N ASP A 49 -39.41 -11.88 -4.25
CA ASP A 49 -40.81 -12.20 -4.61
C ASP A 49 -41.62 -12.63 -3.38
N LEU A 50 -41.06 -13.50 -2.54
CA LEU A 50 -41.70 -13.93 -1.29
C LEU A 50 -41.95 -12.76 -0.34
N LEU A 51 -41.00 -11.82 -0.23
CA LEU A 51 -41.14 -10.65 0.62
C LEU A 51 -42.20 -9.68 0.07
N GLU A 52 -42.23 -9.48 -1.24
CA GLU A 52 -43.22 -8.63 -1.92
C GLU A 52 -44.64 -9.16 -1.72
N ASP A 53 -44.85 -10.46 -1.94
CA ASP A 53 -46.13 -11.13 -1.70
C ASP A 53 -46.58 -11.04 -0.23
N ALA A 54 -45.64 -11.17 0.71
CA ALA A 54 -45.94 -11.11 2.14
C ALA A 54 -46.26 -9.67 2.59
N LEU A 55 -45.60 -8.67 2.02
CA LEU A 55 -45.92 -7.26 2.24
C LEU A 55 -47.29 -6.89 1.65
N ALA A 56 -47.59 -7.35 0.43
CA ALA A 56 -48.88 -7.11 -0.22
C ALA A 56 -50.07 -7.67 0.60
N ARG A 57 -49.84 -8.81 1.27
CA ARG A 57 -50.83 -9.45 2.16
C ARG A 57 -50.88 -8.86 3.58
N ASN A 58 -50.02 -7.90 3.92
CA ASN A 58 -49.80 -7.42 5.29
C ASN A 58 -49.40 -8.51 6.29
N ASP A 59 -48.80 -9.61 5.84
CA ASP A 59 -48.25 -10.67 6.70
C ASP A 59 -46.95 -10.20 7.39
N VAL A 60 -46.26 -9.22 6.80
CA VAL A 60 -45.04 -8.60 7.34
C VAL A 60 -45.33 -7.14 7.71
N VAL A 61 -45.17 -6.80 8.99
CA VAL A 61 -45.38 -5.45 9.52
C VAL A 61 -44.09 -4.85 10.09
N PRO A 62 -43.91 -3.52 10.04
CA PRO A 62 -42.73 -2.87 10.61
C PRO A 62 -42.56 -3.17 12.10
N LEU A 63 -41.34 -3.48 12.51
CA LEU A 63 -40.97 -3.63 13.93
C LEU A 63 -40.90 -2.25 14.61
N PRO A 64 -41.04 -2.17 15.95
CA PRO A 64 -40.73 -0.96 16.70
C PRO A 64 -39.34 -0.42 16.34
N VAL A 65 -39.26 0.88 16.05
CA VAL A 65 -38.01 1.52 15.62
C VAL A 65 -37.46 2.39 16.75
N ILE A 66 -36.19 2.16 17.08
CA ILE A 66 -35.42 3.02 17.99
C ILE A 66 -34.45 3.80 17.13
N LEU A 67 -34.63 5.11 17.10
CA LEU A 67 -33.96 5.99 16.16
C LEU A 67 -32.81 6.73 16.80
N PHE A 68 -31.64 6.66 16.17
CA PHE A 68 -30.47 7.47 16.50
C PHE A 68 -30.11 8.36 15.31
N GLU A 69 -29.60 9.56 15.58
CA GLU A 69 -28.99 10.40 14.55
C GLU A 69 -27.65 9.79 14.10
N ALA A 70 -27.22 10.06 12.86
CA ALA A 70 -26.03 9.45 12.27
C ALA A 70 -24.71 9.83 12.97
N ASP A 71 -24.67 10.91 13.74
CA ASP A 71 -23.52 11.29 14.57
C ASP A 71 -23.45 10.53 15.91
N LYS A 72 -24.51 9.78 16.27
CA LYS A 72 -24.63 8.99 17.51
C LYS A 72 -24.39 7.49 17.31
N VAL A 73 -23.57 7.12 16.32
CA VAL A 73 -23.27 5.70 16.00
C VAL A 73 -22.72 4.94 17.20
N GLU A 74 -21.79 5.54 17.94
CA GLU A 74 -21.21 4.88 19.11
C GLU A 74 -22.26 4.58 20.18
N GLU A 75 -23.12 5.55 20.47
CA GLU A 75 -24.19 5.41 21.46
C GLU A 75 -25.20 4.33 21.04
N ALA A 76 -25.60 4.33 19.77
CA ALA A 76 -26.51 3.33 19.22
C ALA A 76 -25.93 1.91 19.30
N LEU A 77 -24.64 1.74 19.00
CA LEU A 77 -23.96 0.45 19.11
C LEU A 77 -23.84 -0.02 20.56
N ARG A 78 -23.56 0.89 21.50
CA ARG A 78 -23.58 0.60 22.95
C ARG A 78 -24.99 0.22 23.43
N TYR A 79 -26.01 0.92 22.94
CA TYR A 79 -27.40 0.63 23.27
C TYR A 79 -27.84 -0.75 22.74
N MET A 80 -27.45 -1.08 21.50
CA MET A 80 -27.70 -2.38 20.89
C MET A 80 -26.98 -3.52 21.64
N SER A 81 -25.68 -3.34 21.94
CA SER A 81 -24.87 -4.37 22.61
C SER A 81 -25.30 -4.64 24.06
N ALA A 82 -25.93 -3.66 24.72
CA ALA A 82 -26.54 -3.84 26.03
C ALA A 82 -27.83 -4.71 26.01
N GLY A 83 -28.35 -5.08 24.85
CA GLY A 83 -29.53 -5.93 24.71
C GLY A 83 -30.84 -5.31 25.19
N LYS A 84 -30.89 -3.98 25.37
CA LYS A 84 -32.06 -3.25 25.91
C LYS A 84 -33.12 -2.90 24.87
N HIS A 85 -32.87 -3.21 23.60
CA HIS A 85 -33.71 -2.80 22.48
C HIS A 85 -34.80 -3.85 22.18
N ILE A 86 -36.01 -3.38 21.91
CA ILE A 86 -37.07 -4.19 21.31
C ILE A 86 -37.29 -3.64 19.90
N GLY A 87 -37.22 -4.51 18.89
CA GLY A 87 -37.35 -4.13 17.49
C GLY A 87 -36.02 -3.75 16.85
N LYS A 88 -36.00 -2.70 16.01
CA LYS A 88 -34.85 -2.34 15.16
C LYS A 88 -34.22 -1.02 15.59
N VAL A 89 -32.91 -1.02 15.80
CA VAL A 89 -32.11 0.20 15.93
C VAL A 89 -31.79 0.72 14.54
N VAL A 90 -32.17 1.97 14.25
CA VAL A 90 -32.06 2.59 12.92
C VAL A 90 -31.36 3.94 13.03
N PHE A 91 -30.55 4.27 12.02
CA PHE A 91 -29.87 5.55 11.90
C PHE A 91 -30.61 6.50 10.97
N ARG A 92 -30.86 7.73 11.42
CA ARG A 92 -31.35 8.81 10.57
C ARG A 92 -30.16 9.45 9.85
N MET A 93 -30.07 9.23 8.53
CA MET A 93 -29.00 9.76 7.68
C MET A 93 -29.31 11.13 7.06
N ARG A 94 -30.52 11.68 7.26
CA ARG A 94 -30.94 12.94 6.63
C ARG A 94 -30.07 14.10 7.13
N GLY A 95 -29.42 14.80 6.20
CA GLY A 95 -28.54 15.94 6.53
C GLY A 95 -27.17 15.55 7.08
N PHE A 96 -26.89 14.26 7.25
CA PHE A 96 -25.56 13.79 7.62
C PHE A 96 -24.64 13.80 6.41
N VAL A 97 -23.62 14.66 6.46
CA VAL A 97 -22.52 14.64 5.51
C VAL A 97 -21.34 14.00 6.24
N PRO A 98 -20.96 12.75 5.89
CA PRO A 98 -19.78 12.15 6.48
C PRO A 98 -18.58 13.02 6.16
N GLU A 99 -17.73 13.27 7.16
CA GLU A 99 -16.44 13.88 6.90
C GLU A 99 -15.69 12.98 5.92
N ARG A 100 -15.32 13.53 4.76
CA ARG A 100 -14.61 12.76 3.75
C ARG A 100 -13.24 12.43 4.32
N ILE A 101 -13.07 11.19 4.77
CA ILE A 101 -11.75 10.64 5.08
C ILE A 101 -11.01 10.58 3.74
N ALA A 102 -10.24 11.63 3.43
CA ALA A 102 -9.30 11.57 2.32
C ALA A 102 -8.38 10.36 2.60
N PRO A 103 -8.12 9.49 1.61
CA PRO A 103 -7.08 8.49 1.76
C PRO A 103 -5.83 9.22 2.28
N ARG A 104 -5.28 8.76 3.41
CA ARG A 104 -4.14 9.42 4.06
C ARG A 104 -2.95 9.59 3.11
N TYR A 105 -2.94 8.80 2.03
CA TYR A 105 -2.11 8.98 0.85
C TYR A 105 -2.92 8.64 -0.40
N TYR A 106 -3.08 9.58 -1.33
CA TYR A 106 -3.62 9.32 -2.67
C TYR A 106 -2.58 9.84 -3.66
N THR A 107 -2.22 9.01 -4.64
CA THR A 107 -1.23 9.36 -5.66
C THR A 107 -1.85 9.25 -7.05
N SER A 108 -1.20 9.82 -8.05
CA SER A 108 -1.68 9.80 -9.43
C SER A 108 -0.53 9.82 -10.43
N GLY A 109 -0.82 9.61 -11.72
CA GLY A 109 0.17 9.74 -12.78
C GLY A 109 1.26 8.67 -12.71
N THR A 110 2.46 9.03 -13.15
CA THR A 110 3.60 8.13 -13.27
C THR A 110 4.61 8.36 -12.15
N HIS A 111 5.17 7.28 -11.62
CA HIS A 111 6.25 7.33 -10.65
C HIS A 111 7.49 6.60 -11.14
N VAL A 112 8.66 7.12 -10.80
CA VAL A 112 9.95 6.48 -11.07
C VAL A 112 10.54 5.98 -9.75
N ILE A 113 10.90 4.69 -9.70
CA ILE A 113 11.60 4.08 -8.57
C ILE A 113 12.99 3.65 -9.02
N THR A 114 14.03 4.26 -8.45
CA THR A 114 15.40 3.81 -8.71
C THR A 114 15.70 2.55 -7.90
N GLY A 115 16.34 1.54 -8.49
CA GLY A 115 16.56 0.27 -7.79
C GLY A 115 15.25 -0.49 -7.48
N GLY A 116 14.20 -0.24 -8.28
CA GLY A 116 12.85 -0.73 -8.03
C GLY A 116 12.67 -2.25 -8.10
N LEU A 117 13.65 -2.99 -8.63
CA LEU A 117 13.64 -4.46 -8.62
C LEU A 117 14.20 -5.08 -7.31
N GLY A 118 14.61 -4.26 -6.35
CA GLY A 118 14.93 -4.72 -4.99
C GLY A 118 13.66 -5.18 -4.24
N GLY A 119 13.84 -5.90 -3.13
CA GLY A 119 12.74 -6.37 -2.29
C GLY A 119 11.77 -5.24 -1.89
N PHE A 120 12.32 -4.15 -1.37
CA PHE A 120 11.54 -2.97 -1.00
C PHE A 120 10.93 -2.24 -2.20
N GLY A 121 11.68 -2.10 -3.30
CA GLY A 121 11.21 -1.39 -4.49
C GLY A 121 9.97 -2.01 -5.15
N LEU A 122 9.87 -3.34 -5.14
CA LEU A 122 8.72 -4.07 -5.67
C LEU A 122 7.48 -3.93 -4.78
N GLU A 123 7.65 -3.89 -3.46
CA GLU A 123 6.53 -3.64 -2.55
C GLU A 123 6.11 -2.16 -2.59
N LEU A 124 7.05 -1.22 -2.75
CA LEU A 124 6.73 0.18 -3.00
C LEU A 124 5.96 0.35 -4.32
N THR A 125 6.32 -0.40 -5.36
CA THR A 125 5.57 -0.43 -6.63
C THR A 125 4.13 -0.88 -6.40
N ALA A 126 3.95 -1.97 -5.65
CA ALA A 126 2.62 -2.49 -5.31
C ALA A 126 1.78 -1.46 -4.56
N TRP A 127 2.39 -0.79 -3.59
CA TRP A 127 1.77 0.22 -2.75
C TRP A 127 1.35 1.45 -3.58
N LEU A 128 2.22 1.97 -4.46
CA LEU A 128 1.89 3.11 -5.31
C LEU A 128 0.70 2.83 -6.24
N LEU A 129 0.68 1.65 -6.87
CA LEU A 129 -0.44 1.23 -7.74
C LEU A 129 -1.74 1.07 -6.95
N GLU A 130 -1.68 0.51 -5.74
CA GLU A 130 -2.85 0.40 -4.85
C GLU A 130 -3.41 1.76 -4.43
N HIS A 131 -2.57 2.79 -4.35
CA HIS A 131 -2.94 4.15 -3.93
C HIS A 131 -3.19 5.10 -5.11
N GLY A 132 -3.30 4.60 -6.35
CA GLY A 132 -3.78 5.37 -7.51
C GLY A 132 -2.74 5.75 -8.57
N ALA A 133 -1.49 5.30 -8.44
CA ALA A 133 -0.51 5.49 -9.51
C ALA A 133 -0.98 4.77 -10.78
N SER A 134 -0.98 5.49 -11.90
CA SER A 134 -1.33 4.92 -13.22
C SER A 134 -0.21 4.08 -13.82
N LYS A 135 1.05 4.43 -13.51
CA LYS A 135 2.24 3.76 -14.03
C LYS A 135 3.40 3.89 -13.04
N VAL A 136 4.18 2.83 -12.92
CA VAL A 136 5.43 2.83 -12.15
C VAL A 136 6.56 2.34 -13.06
N VAL A 137 7.60 3.15 -13.17
CA VAL A 137 8.84 2.81 -13.87
C VAL A 137 9.86 2.38 -12.84
N VAL A 138 10.24 1.10 -12.87
CA VAL A 138 11.27 0.54 -11.98
C VAL A 138 12.60 0.46 -12.71
N THR A 139 13.64 1.09 -12.16
CA THR A 139 14.99 0.99 -12.75
C THR A 139 15.82 -0.11 -12.09
N SER A 140 16.60 -0.82 -12.89
CA SER A 140 17.60 -1.79 -12.42
C SER A 140 18.65 -2.04 -13.48
N ARG A 141 19.92 -1.81 -13.14
CA ARG A 141 21.07 -2.04 -14.03
C ARG A 141 21.18 -3.51 -14.48
N SER A 142 20.81 -4.44 -13.60
CA SER A 142 20.96 -5.88 -13.86
C SER A 142 19.68 -6.57 -14.31
N GLY A 143 18.56 -5.84 -14.43
CA GLY A 143 17.26 -6.43 -14.74
C GLY A 143 16.77 -7.43 -13.69
N VAL A 144 15.93 -8.37 -14.12
CA VAL A 144 15.36 -9.43 -13.27
C VAL A 144 16.37 -10.57 -13.16
N ARG A 145 16.79 -10.90 -11.93
CA ARG A 145 17.78 -11.96 -11.66
C ARG A 145 17.24 -13.11 -10.82
N THR A 146 16.14 -12.91 -10.10
CA THR A 146 15.59 -13.90 -9.16
C THR A 146 14.18 -14.34 -9.55
N GLY A 147 13.83 -15.57 -9.17
CA GLY A 147 12.46 -16.10 -9.35
C GLY A 147 11.41 -15.25 -8.62
N TRP A 148 11.74 -14.73 -7.44
CA TRP A 148 10.85 -13.85 -6.69
C TRP A 148 10.55 -12.54 -7.42
N GLN A 149 11.57 -11.88 -8.00
CA GLN A 149 11.36 -10.67 -8.80
C GLN A 149 10.44 -10.93 -10.00
N LYS A 150 10.66 -12.06 -10.71
CA LYS A 150 9.83 -12.46 -11.86
C LYS A 150 8.38 -12.70 -11.42
N PHE A 151 8.19 -13.46 -10.33
CA PHE A 151 6.87 -13.75 -9.77
C PHE A 151 6.15 -12.47 -9.36
N ARG A 152 6.82 -11.59 -8.59
CA ARG A 152 6.18 -10.38 -8.06
C ARG A 152 5.79 -9.40 -9.16
N LEU A 153 6.66 -9.17 -10.14
CA LEU A 153 6.33 -8.37 -11.32
C LEU A 153 5.16 -8.95 -12.10
N GLY A 154 5.14 -10.28 -12.31
CA GLY A 154 4.04 -10.97 -12.99
C GLY A 154 2.71 -10.73 -12.29
N ARG A 155 2.66 -10.90 -10.96
CA ARG A 155 1.45 -10.64 -10.16
C ARG A 155 1.01 -9.17 -10.18
N LEU A 156 1.94 -8.23 -10.25
CA LEU A 156 1.60 -6.81 -10.35
C LEU A 156 0.98 -6.49 -11.72
N ARG A 157 1.56 -7.01 -12.79
CA ARG A 157 1.07 -6.83 -14.16
C ARG A 157 -0.25 -7.55 -14.42
N GLU A 158 -0.44 -8.72 -13.83
CA GLU A 158 -1.71 -9.45 -13.86
C GLU A 158 -2.82 -8.64 -13.17
N LYS A 159 -2.53 -8.03 -12.01
CA LYS A 159 -3.52 -7.27 -11.25
C LYS A 159 -3.83 -5.89 -11.85
N TYR A 160 -2.82 -5.19 -12.35
CA TYR A 160 -2.94 -3.77 -12.74
C TYR A 160 -2.75 -3.51 -14.25
N GLY A 161 -2.44 -4.54 -15.04
CA GLY A 161 -2.13 -4.45 -16.46
C GLY A 161 -0.62 -4.39 -16.75
N GLU A 162 -0.22 -4.86 -17.93
CA GLU A 162 1.19 -4.94 -18.35
C GLU A 162 1.87 -3.55 -18.38
N GLU A 163 1.13 -2.53 -18.82
CA GLU A 163 1.61 -1.15 -18.96
C GLU A 163 1.77 -0.40 -17.63
N ALA A 164 1.15 -0.90 -16.55
CA ALA A 164 1.21 -0.28 -15.23
C ALA A 164 2.61 -0.38 -14.61
N VAL A 165 3.42 -1.37 -15.02
CA VAL A 165 4.79 -1.56 -14.52
C VAL A 165 5.78 -1.67 -15.67
N ALA A 166 6.49 -0.58 -15.93
CA ALA A 166 7.58 -0.52 -16.91
C ALA A 166 8.93 -0.75 -16.25
N LYS A 167 9.82 -1.47 -16.93
CA LYS A 167 11.21 -1.68 -16.49
C LYS A 167 12.13 -0.79 -17.31
N SER A 168 13.16 -0.26 -16.66
CA SER A 168 14.23 0.47 -17.33
C SER A 168 15.60 0.00 -16.84
N SER A 169 16.57 -0.12 -17.74
CA SER A 169 17.97 -0.42 -17.43
C SER A 169 18.83 0.84 -17.27
N LEU A 170 18.24 2.02 -17.39
CA LEU A 170 18.94 3.31 -17.30
C LEU A 170 19.56 3.52 -15.92
N ASN A 171 20.78 4.05 -15.92
CA ASN A 171 21.60 4.32 -14.76
C ASN A 171 21.59 5.81 -14.41
N VAL A 172 21.00 6.12 -13.26
CA VAL A 172 20.84 7.50 -12.78
C VAL A 172 22.17 8.21 -12.44
N VAL A 173 23.28 7.47 -12.34
CA VAL A 173 24.62 8.09 -12.18
C VAL A 173 25.04 8.87 -13.44
N LYS A 174 24.54 8.50 -14.61
CA LYS A 174 24.80 9.23 -15.85
C LYS A 174 23.69 10.26 -16.09
N MET A 175 24.09 11.52 -16.29
CA MET A 175 23.15 12.63 -16.52
C MET A 175 22.28 12.40 -17.76
N SER A 176 22.84 11.87 -18.85
CA SER A 176 22.10 11.58 -20.08
C SER A 176 21.01 10.51 -19.89
N GLU A 177 21.35 9.41 -19.21
CA GLU A 177 20.40 8.32 -18.93
C GLU A 177 19.35 8.75 -17.89
N SER A 178 19.71 9.64 -16.96
CA SER A 178 18.74 10.26 -16.04
C SER A 178 17.73 11.14 -16.78
N ARG A 179 18.21 11.93 -17.73
CA ARG A 179 17.35 12.74 -18.60
C ARG A 179 16.40 11.86 -19.40
N GLU A 180 16.93 10.81 -20.04
CA GLU A 180 16.12 9.86 -20.79
C GLU A 180 15.06 9.17 -19.90
N LEU A 181 15.40 8.83 -18.66
CA LEU A 181 14.48 8.22 -17.71
C LEU A 181 13.30 9.16 -17.38
N LEU A 182 13.57 10.46 -17.21
CA LEU A 182 12.57 11.46 -16.83
C LEU A 182 11.81 12.06 -18.02
N GLU A 183 12.39 12.11 -19.21
CA GLU A 183 11.76 12.70 -20.41
C GLU A 183 11.15 11.65 -21.34
N GLY A 184 11.59 10.38 -21.25
CA GLY A 184 11.23 9.31 -22.15
C GLY A 184 9.80 8.76 -22.02
N PRO A 185 9.48 7.66 -22.73
CA PRO A 185 8.14 7.07 -22.81
C PRO A 185 7.55 6.61 -21.46
N GLY A 186 8.39 6.49 -20.44
CA GLY A 186 8.00 6.20 -19.06
C GLY A 186 7.77 7.44 -18.19
N GLY A 187 8.22 8.63 -18.59
CA GLY A 187 8.35 9.80 -17.71
C GLY A 187 7.85 11.12 -18.27
N GLY A 188 7.27 11.16 -19.49
CA GLY A 188 6.86 12.39 -20.18
C GLY A 188 6.40 13.53 -19.25
N THR A 189 6.95 14.72 -19.47
CA THR A 189 7.06 15.85 -18.51
C THR A 189 5.79 16.27 -17.76
N LYS A 190 4.59 15.99 -18.29
CA LYS A 190 3.31 16.32 -17.63
C LYS A 190 2.67 15.18 -16.82
N LYS A 191 3.22 13.96 -16.88
CA LYS A 191 2.66 12.78 -16.20
C LYS A 191 3.49 12.31 -15.01
N LEU A 192 4.76 12.71 -14.92
CA LEU A 192 5.61 12.33 -13.78
C LEU A 192 5.15 13.07 -12.53
N ARG A 193 4.72 12.32 -11.52
CA ARG A 193 4.19 12.83 -10.25
C ARG A 193 5.05 12.43 -9.06
N GLY A 194 5.97 11.49 -9.21
CA GLY A 194 6.96 11.30 -8.15
C GLY A 194 8.17 10.46 -8.48
N ILE A 195 9.22 10.73 -7.72
CA ILE A 195 10.51 10.04 -7.78
C ILE A 195 10.79 9.42 -6.42
N TRP A 196 11.20 8.16 -6.44
CA TRP A 196 11.50 7.36 -5.25
C TRP A 196 12.90 6.77 -5.41
N HIS A 197 13.88 7.37 -4.72
CA HIS A 197 15.26 6.96 -4.84
C HIS A 197 15.59 5.88 -3.79
N VAL A 198 15.53 4.61 -4.23
CA VAL A 198 15.80 3.41 -3.42
C VAL A 198 17.12 2.74 -3.84
N ALA A 199 17.70 3.12 -4.98
CA ALA A 199 18.90 2.51 -5.51
C ALA A 199 20.05 2.56 -4.49
N MET A 200 20.68 1.42 -4.28
CA MET A 200 21.85 1.32 -3.43
C MET A 200 22.73 0.16 -3.86
N VAL A 201 24.02 0.33 -3.64
CA VAL A 201 25.04 -0.72 -3.72
C VAL A 201 25.62 -0.88 -2.32
N LEU A 202 25.78 -2.13 -1.89
CA LEU A 202 26.42 -2.47 -0.63
C LEU A 202 27.78 -3.10 -0.90
N ARG A 203 28.83 -2.49 -0.35
CA ARG A 203 30.20 -3.00 -0.33
C ARG A 203 30.74 -2.85 1.09
N ASP A 204 30.19 -3.68 1.96
CA ASP A 204 30.58 -3.65 3.37
C ASP A 204 32.03 -4.12 3.49
N CYS A 205 32.86 -3.24 4.04
CA CYS A 205 34.26 -3.52 4.32
C CYS A 205 34.70 -2.70 5.52
N PHE A 206 35.62 -3.27 6.29
CA PHE A 206 36.33 -2.52 7.31
C PHE A 206 37.17 -1.42 6.65
N PHE A 207 37.33 -0.30 7.35
CA PHE A 207 38.01 0.89 6.84
C PHE A 207 39.43 0.58 6.34
N GLU A 208 40.16 -0.30 7.02
CA GLU A 208 41.52 -0.71 6.67
C GLU A 208 41.62 -1.47 5.34
N ARG A 209 40.49 -2.03 4.86
CA ARG A 209 40.41 -2.78 3.59
C ARG A 209 39.67 -2.01 2.50
N MET A 210 39.21 -0.81 2.81
CA MET A 210 38.42 0.03 1.90
C MET A 210 39.31 0.56 0.78
N GLN A 211 38.88 0.32 -0.46
CA GLN A 211 39.55 0.85 -1.65
C GLN A 211 38.72 2.02 -2.23
N PRO A 212 39.36 3.01 -2.87
CA PRO A 212 38.66 4.15 -3.47
C PRO A 212 37.54 3.73 -4.43
N GLU A 213 37.74 2.67 -5.20
CA GLU A 213 36.76 2.20 -6.18
C GLU A 213 35.49 1.66 -5.51
N LEU A 214 35.63 1.04 -4.32
CA LEU A 214 34.48 0.58 -3.52
C LEU A 214 33.71 1.76 -2.91
N TRP A 215 34.43 2.82 -2.56
CA TRP A 215 33.83 4.05 -2.07
C TRP A 215 32.98 4.72 -3.15
N ASP A 216 33.56 4.92 -4.33
CA ASP A 216 32.87 5.52 -5.48
C ASP A 216 31.67 4.66 -5.89
N GLU A 217 31.81 3.34 -5.97
CA GLU A 217 30.70 2.44 -6.33
C GLU A 217 29.48 2.58 -5.39
N VAL A 218 29.73 2.71 -4.07
CA VAL A 218 28.66 2.85 -3.06
C VAL A 218 28.03 4.24 -3.10
N ASN A 219 28.85 5.28 -3.30
CA ASN A 219 28.43 6.67 -3.19
C ASN A 219 27.80 7.19 -4.47
N ASP A 220 28.33 6.84 -5.64
CA ASP A 220 27.85 7.33 -6.94
C ASP A 220 26.35 7.10 -7.12
N THR A 221 25.91 5.88 -6.82
CA THR A 221 24.50 5.50 -7.01
C THR A 221 23.56 6.37 -6.18
N LYS A 222 23.98 6.77 -4.97
CA LYS A 222 23.15 7.52 -4.01
C LYS A 222 23.29 9.02 -4.12
N VAL A 223 24.53 9.50 -4.26
CA VAL A 223 24.85 10.93 -4.21
C VAL A 223 24.76 11.50 -5.62
N VAL A 224 25.60 11.00 -6.54
CA VAL A 224 25.61 11.47 -7.94
C VAL A 224 24.27 11.19 -8.61
N GLY A 225 23.73 9.99 -8.40
CA GLY A 225 22.41 9.62 -8.91
C GLY A 225 21.28 10.52 -8.41
N LEU A 226 21.31 10.93 -7.14
CA LEU A 226 20.35 11.87 -6.59
C LEU A 226 20.55 13.27 -7.17
N GLN A 227 21.79 13.76 -7.23
CA GLN A 227 22.13 15.08 -7.75
C GLN A 227 21.64 15.26 -9.20
N ASN A 228 21.85 14.25 -10.05
CA ASN A 228 21.34 14.28 -11.42
C ASN A 228 19.81 14.37 -11.47
N LEU A 229 19.11 13.57 -10.66
CA LEU A 229 17.64 13.60 -10.61
C LEU A 229 17.12 14.94 -10.10
N ASP A 230 17.73 15.49 -9.05
CA ASP A 230 17.37 16.81 -8.48
C ASP A 230 17.62 17.95 -9.47
N GLU A 231 18.77 17.97 -10.14
CA GLU A 231 19.10 18.99 -11.14
C GLU A 231 18.09 18.96 -12.31
N LEU A 232 17.76 17.77 -12.80
CA LEU A 232 16.82 17.60 -13.91
C LEU A 232 15.39 17.95 -13.52
N THR A 233 14.93 17.57 -12.32
CA THR A 233 13.57 17.89 -11.90
C THR A 233 13.35 19.37 -11.69
N ARG A 234 14.35 20.09 -11.15
CA ARG A 234 14.30 21.55 -10.99
C ARG A 234 14.25 22.27 -12.32
N ARG A 235 15.03 21.82 -13.31
CA ARG A 235 15.11 22.45 -14.63
C ARG A 235 13.94 22.07 -15.55
N GLY A 236 13.36 20.89 -15.36
CA GLY A 236 12.34 20.35 -16.25
C GLY A 236 10.90 20.80 -15.97
N GLY A 237 10.66 21.56 -14.90
CA GLY A 237 9.34 22.12 -14.59
C GLY A 237 8.27 21.07 -14.25
N TYR A 238 8.66 19.99 -13.57
CA TYR A 238 7.75 18.90 -13.19
C TYR A 238 6.86 19.26 -12.00
N GLU A 239 5.61 18.83 -12.02
CA GLU A 239 4.67 18.94 -10.90
C GLU A 239 4.70 17.66 -10.04
N LEU A 240 5.78 17.48 -9.28
CA LEU A 240 5.94 16.31 -8.43
C LEU A 240 5.13 16.45 -7.13
N ASP A 241 4.31 15.43 -6.84
CA ASP A 241 3.68 15.22 -5.54
C ASP A 241 4.69 14.71 -4.50
N SER A 242 5.71 13.98 -4.95
CA SER A 242 6.73 13.39 -4.08
C SER A 242 8.09 13.28 -4.76
N PHE A 243 9.11 13.74 -4.05
CA PHE A 243 10.50 13.39 -4.31
C PHE A 243 11.06 12.79 -3.02
N THR A 244 11.07 11.46 -2.95
CA THR A 244 11.39 10.74 -1.71
C THR A 244 12.69 9.97 -1.86
N VAL A 245 13.53 10.07 -0.83
CA VAL A 245 14.83 9.41 -0.79
C VAL A 245 14.96 8.56 0.46
N PHE A 246 15.42 7.33 0.30
CA PHE A 246 15.54 6.39 1.41
C PHE A 246 16.95 6.45 2.01
N SER A 247 17.02 6.92 3.26
CA SER A 247 18.21 6.89 4.10
C SER A 247 18.19 5.67 5.05
N SER A 248 19.00 5.62 6.11
CA SER A 248 19.00 4.54 7.10
C SER A 248 19.49 5.02 8.45
N VAL A 249 18.88 4.52 9.53
CA VAL A 249 19.28 4.83 10.92
C VAL A 249 20.74 4.47 11.23
N ALA A 250 21.37 3.63 10.40
CA ALA A 250 22.81 3.38 10.48
C ALA A 250 23.68 4.65 10.40
N THR A 251 23.18 5.76 9.83
CA THR A 251 23.87 7.06 9.87
C THR A 251 24.05 7.59 11.28
N PHE A 252 23.08 7.36 12.17
CA PHE A 252 23.13 7.80 13.56
C PHE A 252 23.85 6.82 14.47
N VAL A 253 23.65 5.52 14.24
CA VAL A 253 24.18 4.46 15.13
C VAL A 253 25.63 4.11 14.79
N GLY A 254 26.05 4.31 13.55
CA GLY A 254 27.37 3.89 13.09
C GLY A 254 27.49 2.38 12.87
N GLY A 255 28.63 1.95 12.36
CA GLY A 255 28.98 0.54 12.20
C GLY A 255 30.35 0.37 11.56
N SER A 256 31.16 -0.53 12.13
CA SER A 256 32.60 -0.65 11.84
C SER A 256 32.92 -1.08 10.40
N SER A 257 31.99 -1.76 9.72
CA SER A 257 32.17 -2.32 8.37
C SER A 257 31.33 -1.62 7.29
N ILE A 258 30.61 -0.55 7.63
CA ILE A 258 29.62 0.11 6.75
C ILE A 258 29.94 1.59 6.52
N GLY A 259 31.22 1.98 6.63
CA GLY A 259 31.69 3.37 6.51
C GLY A 259 31.25 4.06 5.21
N CYS A 260 31.52 3.46 4.04
CA CYS A 260 31.06 3.99 2.75
C CYS A 260 29.53 4.17 2.71
N TYR A 261 28.80 3.18 3.24
CA TYR A 261 27.35 3.18 3.24
C TYR A 261 26.78 4.32 4.09
N ILE A 262 27.38 4.58 5.26
CA ILE A 262 27.03 5.70 6.13
C ILE A 262 27.34 7.02 5.44
N TYR A 263 28.53 7.17 4.84
CA TYR A 263 28.89 8.41 4.14
C TYR A 263 27.92 8.73 3.01
N GLY A 264 27.58 7.76 2.14
CA GLY A 264 26.64 8.00 1.05
C GLY A 264 25.23 8.34 1.52
N LYS A 265 24.86 7.93 2.74
CA LYS A 265 23.59 8.30 3.37
C LYS A 265 23.66 9.71 3.99
N TYR A 266 24.78 10.09 4.62
CA TYR A 266 24.99 11.47 5.09
C TYR A 266 25.09 12.47 3.94
N GLY A 267 25.81 12.16 2.86
CA GLY A 267 25.90 13.02 1.67
C GLY A 267 24.53 13.27 1.05
N LEU A 268 23.67 12.26 1.09
CA LEU A 268 22.27 12.34 0.69
C LEU A 268 21.47 13.28 1.59
N GLU A 269 21.58 13.11 2.91
CA GLU A 269 20.91 13.97 3.91
C GLU A 269 21.39 15.43 3.83
N CYS A 270 22.69 15.67 3.68
CA CYS A 270 23.27 17.00 3.56
C CYS A 270 22.91 17.69 2.24
N SER A 271 23.03 16.99 1.09
CA SER A 271 22.64 17.55 -0.23
C SER A 271 21.18 18.00 -0.24
N TYR A 272 20.37 17.39 0.62
CA TYR A 272 18.96 17.64 0.76
C TYR A 272 18.62 18.76 1.77
N LEU A 273 19.29 18.79 2.93
CA LEU A 273 19.12 19.84 3.93
C LEU A 273 19.48 21.23 3.41
N ILE A 274 20.39 21.32 2.43
CA ILE A 274 20.83 22.59 1.85
C ILE A 274 19.79 23.16 0.87
N HIS A 275 18.88 22.35 0.30
CA HIS A 275 17.99 22.79 -0.78
C HIS A 275 16.56 22.22 -0.73
N PRO A 276 15.73 22.65 0.26
CA PRO A 276 14.34 22.22 0.41
C PRO A 276 13.45 22.87 -0.65
N SER A 277 13.48 22.35 -1.87
CA SER A 277 12.54 22.71 -2.92
C SER A 277 11.72 21.48 -3.24
N PHE A 278 10.39 21.60 -3.18
CA PHE A 278 9.36 20.55 -3.28
C PHE A 278 9.13 19.75 -2.00
N GLY A 279 7.94 19.13 -1.87
CA GLY A 279 7.49 18.28 -0.75
C GLY A 279 8.29 16.99 -0.62
N CYS A 280 9.61 17.14 -0.58
CA CYS A 280 10.56 16.08 -0.54
C CYS A 280 10.47 15.44 0.86
N SER A 281 10.57 14.11 0.95
CA SER A 281 10.76 13.39 2.23
C SER A 281 12.05 12.56 2.26
N ILE A 282 12.79 12.61 3.38
CA ILE A 282 13.84 11.63 3.70
C ILE A 282 13.24 10.60 4.66
N CYS A 283 13.29 9.33 4.28
CA CYS A 283 12.88 8.23 5.16
C CYS A 283 14.10 7.53 5.75
N LEU A 284 14.33 7.69 7.05
CA LEU A 284 15.34 6.95 7.79
C LEU A 284 14.83 5.55 8.11
N TRP A 285 15.37 4.55 7.40
CA TRP A 285 14.96 3.16 7.56
C TRP A 285 15.81 2.41 8.59
N ALA A 286 15.15 1.62 9.44
CA ALA A 286 15.79 0.77 10.43
C ALA A 286 15.35 -0.70 10.28
N PRO A 287 16.21 -1.67 10.66
CA PRO A 287 15.81 -3.07 10.76
C PRO A 287 14.64 -3.25 11.73
N ARG A 288 13.67 -4.09 11.35
CA ARG A 288 12.53 -4.48 12.20
C ARG A 288 12.91 -5.17 13.52
N SER A 289 14.17 -5.60 13.64
CA SER A 289 14.73 -6.30 14.79
C SER A 289 15.26 -5.38 15.88
N ILE A 290 15.28 -4.06 15.68
CA ILE A 290 15.77 -3.12 16.70
C ILE A 290 14.69 -2.92 17.78
N PRO A 291 14.91 -3.35 19.04
CA PRO A 291 13.87 -3.36 20.06
C PRO A 291 13.40 -1.97 20.52
N TRP A 292 14.28 -0.95 20.49
CA TRP A 292 13.97 0.41 20.95
C TRP A 292 13.20 1.27 19.93
N LEU A 293 12.84 0.71 18.78
CA LEU A 293 12.02 1.35 17.75
C LEU A 293 10.54 0.92 17.80
N ARG A 294 10.16 0.09 18.79
CA ARG A 294 8.77 -0.33 19.05
C ARG A 294 8.12 0.49 20.15
#